data_AF-A0A6N7HIQ8-F1
#
_entry.id   AF-A0A6N7HIQ8-F1
#
_cell.length_a   1.000
_cell.length_b   1.000
_cell.length_c   1.000
_cell.angle_alpha   90.00
_cell.angle_beta   90.00
_cell.angle_gamma   90.00
#
_symmetry.space_group_name_H-M   'P 1'
#
loop_
_entity.id
_entity.type
_entity.pdbx_description
1 polymer ?
#
loop_
_entity_poly.entity_id
_entity_poly.type
_entity_poly.pdbx_seq_one_letter_code
_entity_poly.pdbx_strand_id
1 'polypeptide(L)'
;MTLATGTVTTVIFPEKKGPATEDVPVGTPMDQYWSIAHTDDERHTLMAEIRQRLSGDGRTHALVYSWDRPCRSGAHFERDEATGFGMWLQDDDDEFPREHLTAAVDHGYGALVFHNGRAQCVSLNPRPIAPEVVIPFDFGVTHEFPAASVLPLDRVFAVIEEYILTGQRPSGVEWTRVTG
;
A
#
# COMPACT_ATOMS: atom_id res chain seq x y z
N MET A 1 -26.07 5.99 21.54
CA MET A 1 -24.59 6.00 21.68
C MET A 1 -24.04 5.82 20.28
N THR A 2 -23.66 6.91 19.63
CA THR A 2 -23.13 6.90 18.26
C THR A 2 -21.65 6.58 18.38
N LEU A 3 -21.23 5.39 17.94
CA LEU A 3 -19.81 5.06 17.84
C LEU A 3 -19.18 6.11 16.92
N ALA A 4 -18.15 6.81 17.41
CA ALA A 4 -17.28 7.56 16.52
C ALA A 4 -16.67 6.53 15.56
N THR A 5 -17.16 6.49 14.32
CA THR A 5 -16.58 5.72 13.24
C THR A 5 -15.26 6.38 12.90
N GLY A 6 -14.24 6.08 13.70
CA GLY A 6 -12.88 6.53 13.46
C GLY A 6 -12.31 5.84 12.23
N THR A 7 -11.62 6.59 11.39
CA THR A 7 -10.91 6.04 10.24
C THR A 7 -9.87 5.01 10.69
N VAL A 8 -9.91 3.81 10.15
CA VAL A 8 -8.89 2.78 10.34
C VAL A 8 -8.01 2.74 9.10
N THR A 9 -6.70 2.79 9.32
CA THR A 9 -5.70 2.72 8.25
C THR A 9 -5.03 1.36 8.25
N THR A 10 -4.99 0.70 7.10
CA THR A 10 -4.25 -0.54 6.88
C THR A 10 -3.18 -0.31 5.82
N VAL A 11 -1.96 -0.73 6.10
CA VAL A 11 -0.83 -0.67 5.17
C VAL A 11 -0.32 -2.08 4.91
N ILE A 12 -0.20 -2.39 3.62
CA ILE A 12 0.33 -3.66 3.13
C ILE A 12 1.62 -3.36 2.37
N PHE A 13 2.70 -4.03 2.78
CA PHE A 13 3.97 -4.03 2.08
C PHE A 13 4.08 -5.38 1.35
N PRO A 14 3.88 -5.47 0.03
CA PRO A 14 3.89 -6.75 -0.69
C PRO A 14 5.21 -7.52 -0.52
N GLU A 15 6.32 -6.82 -0.34
CA GLU A 15 7.64 -7.39 -0.10
C GLU A 15 7.87 -7.85 1.34
N LYS A 16 6.95 -7.55 2.27
CA LYS A 16 6.93 -8.15 3.60
C LYS A 16 6.64 -9.63 3.38
N LYS A 17 7.71 -10.40 3.12
CA LYS A 17 7.70 -11.85 3.20
C LYS A 17 6.97 -12.15 4.49
N GLY A 18 5.81 -12.80 4.39
CA GLY A 18 5.19 -13.38 5.56
C GLY A 18 6.23 -14.19 6.33
N PRO A 19 6.00 -14.50 7.62
CA PRO A 19 6.89 -15.40 8.33
C PRO A 19 7.17 -16.65 7.49
N ALA A 20 8.37 -17.21 7.65
CA ALA A 20 8.74 -18.44 6.99
C ALA A 20 7.60 -19.45 7.16
N THR A 21 7.10 -20.02 6.05
CA THR A 21 5.91 -20.89 6.02
C THR A 21 6.02 -22.09 6.96
N GLU A 22 7.24 -22.43 7.35
CA GLU A 22 7.58 -23.48 8.32
C GLU A 22 6.99 -23.23 9.72
N ASP A 23 6.89 -21.96 10.13
CA ASP A 23 6.47 -21.53 11.48
C ASP A 23 5.02 -21.01 11.54
N VAL A 24 4.30 -21.00 10.42
CA VAL A 24 2.93 -20.47 10.35
C VAL A 24 1.93 -21.55 10.76
N PRO A 25 1.09 -21.35 11.79
CA PRO A 25 0.02 -22.28 12.12
C PRO A 25 -1.01 -22.40 10.98
N VAL A 26 -1.54 -23.60 10.74
CA VAL A 26 -2.64 -23.80 9.77
C VAL A 26 -3.87 -22.99 10.20
N GLY A 27 -4.57 -22.40 9.23
CA GLY A 27 -5.73 -21.54 9.44
C GLY A 27 -5.39 -20.11 9.85
N THR A 28 -4.10 -19.78 9.93
CA THR A 28 -3.65 -18.41 10.18
C THR A 28 -4.10 -17.49 9.05
N PRO A 29 -4.83 -16.39 9.32
CA PRO A 29 -5.23 -15.45 8.28
C PRO A 29 -4.06 -14.53 7.89
N MET A 30 -3.99 -14.11 6.63
CA MET A 30 -2.90 -13.29 6.09
C MET A 30 -2.88 -11.87 6.69
N ASP A 31 -4.06 -11.32 6.95
CA ASP A 31 -4.24 -9.94 7.40
C ASP A 31 -3.66 -9.64 8.78
N GLN A 32 -3.40 -10.66 9.60
CA GLN A 32 -2.71 -10.51 10.88
C GLN A 32 -1.28 -9.94 10.75
N TYR A 33 -0.68 -10.00 9.56
CA TYR A 33 0.65 -9.47 9.29
C TYR A 33 0.64 -8.04 8.75
N TRP A 34 -0.52 -7.44 8.53
CA TRP A 34 -0.61 -6.08 8.03
C TRP A 34 -0.44 -5.06 9.15
N SER A 35 0.08 -3.89 8.80
CA SER A 35 0.23 -2.81 9.77
C SER A 35 -1.09 -2.03 9.82
N ILE A 36 -1.73 -1.98 10.99
CA ILE A 36 -3.06 -1.38 11.18
C ILE A 36 -2.98 -0.28 12.25
N ALA A 37 -3.66 0.84 12.00
CA ALA A 37 -3.81 1.93 12.95
C ALA A 37 -5.28 2.33 13.10
N HIS A 38 -5.78 2.31 14.33
CA HIS A 38 -7.11 2.72 14.76
C HIS A 38 -7.13 4.12 15.38
N THR A 39 -6.00 4.58 15.92
CA THR A 39 -5.87 5.89 16.57
C THR A 39 -4.86 6.81 15.87
N ASP A 40 -4.89 8.10 16.20
CA ASP A 40 -3.93 9.07 15.66
C ASP A 40 -2.48 8.74 16.06
N ASP A 41 -2.26 8.27 17.30
CA ASP A 41 -0.94 7.86 17.78
C ASP A 41 -0.43 6.63 17.02
N GLU A 42 -1.30 5.65 16.77
CA GLU A 42 -0.97 4.48 15.96
C GLU A 42 -0.69 4.88 14.51
N ARG A 43 -1.40 5.87 13.94
CA ARG A 43 -1.10 6.39 12.60
C ARG A 43 0.25 7.09 12.56
N HIS A 44 0.68 7.75 13.63
CA HIS A 44 2.02 8.32 13.72
C HIS A 44 3.10 7.22 13.71
N THR A 45 2.91 6.15 14.49
CA THR A 45 3.79 4.97 14.47
C THR A 45 3.81 4.29 13.09
N LEU A 46 2.64 4.16 12.47
CA LEU A 46 2.49 3.57 11.13
C LEU A 46 3.22 4.41 10.07
N MET A 47 3.15 5.73 10.15
CA MET A 47 3.88 6.61 9.24
C MET A 47 5.40 6.50 9.44
N ALA A 48 5.87 6.31 10.67
CA ALA A 48 7.28 6.04 10.94
C ALA A 48 7.74 4.71 10.31
N GLU A 49 6.92 3.64 10.38
CA GLU A 49 7.19 2.37 9.70
C GLU A 49 7.24 2.56 8.17
N ILE A 50 6.25 3.26 7.59
CA ILE A 50 6.24 3.58 6.15
C ILE A 50 7.53 4.30 5.76
N ARG A 51 7.93 5.33 6.50
CA ARG A 51 9.18 6.05 6.23
C ARG A 51 10.39 5.12 6.28
N GLN A 52 10.51 4.33 7.34
CA GLN A 52 11.62 3.40 7.50
C GLN A 52 11.73 2.41 6.32
N ARG A 53 10.61 1.85 5.88
CA ARG A 53 10.59 0.85 4.79
C ARG A 53 10.84 1.48 3.43
N LEU A 54 10.13 2.58 3.11
CA LEU A 54 10.22 3.23 1.81
C LEU A 54 11.50 4.05 1.61
N SER A 55 12.26 4.35 2.67
CA SER A 55 13.55 5.05 2.56
C SER A 55 14.76 4.14 2.29
N GLY A 56 14.58 2.82 2.10
CA GLY A 56 15.68 1.92 1.78
C GLY A 56 16.30 2.14 0.39
N ASP A 57 17.51 1.61 0.18
CA ASP A 57 18.28 1.72 -1.08
C ASP A 57 17.76 0.78 -2.20
N GLY A 58 16.45 0.54 -2.28
CA GLY A 58 15.89 -0.38 -3.25
C GLY A 58 14.41 -0.15 -3.50
N ARG A 59 13.90 -0.90 -4.49
CA ARG A 59 12.49 -0.85 -4.88
C ARG A 59 11.61 -1.42 -3.79
N THR A 60 10.59 -0.67 -3.41
CA THR A 60 9.57 -1.10 -2.44
C THR A 60 8.23 -0.45 -2.77
N HIS A 61 7.16 -1.11 -2.34
CA HIS A 61 5.80 -0.70 -2.59
C HIS A 61 5.00 -0.72 -1.29
N ALA A 62 4.00 0.16 -1.20
CA ALA A 62 3.01 0.11 -0.14
C ALA A 62 1.62 0.30 -0.73
N LEU A 63 0.67 -0.53 -0.30
CA LEU A 63 -0.75 -0.29 -0.49
C LEU A 63 -1.29 0.26 0.82
N VAL A 64 -1.90 1.44 0.74
CA VAL A 64 -2.45 2.17 1.89
C VAL A 64 -3.96 2.24 1.69
N TYR A 65 -4.68 1.74 2.68
CA TYR A 65 -6.12 1.78 2.79
C TYR A 65 -6.49 2.60 4.02
N SER A 66 -7.51 3.45 3.93
CA SER A 66 -7.95 4.28 5.04
C SER A 66 -9.46 4.49 4.95
N TRP A 67 -10.22 3.85 5.84
CA TRP A 67 -11.68 3.71 5.74
C TRP A 67 -12.33 3.35 7.09
N ASP A 68 -13.53 2.75 7.13
CA ASP A 68 -14.33 2.62 8.37
C ASP A 68 -14.00 1.38 9.24
N ARG A 69 -13.14 0.47 8.79
CA ARG A 69 -12.71 -0.75 9.52
C ARG A 69 -11.36 -1.28 9.01
N PRO A 70 -10.70 -2.27 9.63
CA PRO A 70 -9.51 -2.89 9.05
C PRO A 70 -9.81 -3.59 7.73
N CYS A 71 -8.86 -3.61 6.79
CA CYS A 71 -8.95 -4.55 5.67
C CYS A 71 -8.82 -5.99 6.19
N ARG A 72 -9.45 -6.94 5.49
CA ARG A 72 -9.31 -8.37 5.75
C ARG A 72 -9.04 -9.13 4.47
N SER A 73 -8.20 -10.15 4.57
CA SER A 73 -8.02 -11.11 3.50
C SER A 73 -8.81 -12.37 3.81
N GLY A 74 -9.47 -12.93 2.81
CA GLY A 74 -9.92 -14.31 2.80
C GLY A 74 -8.76 -15.30 2.64
N ALA A 75 -7.51 -14.85 2.58
CA ALA A 75 -6.37 -15.74 2.50
C ALA A 75 -5.98 -16.32 3.87
N HIS A 76 -5.82 -17.64 3.93
CA HIS A 76 -5.31 -18.35 5.11
C HIS A 76 -4.20 -19.34 4.74
N PHE A 77 -3.38 -19.64 5.73
CA PHE A 77 -2.28 -20.57 5.56
C PHE A 77 -2.77 -22.02 5.69
N GLU A 78 -2.45 -22.84 4.70
CA GLU A 78 -2.63 -24.29 4.73
C GLU A 78 -1.30 -25.03 4.55
N ARG A 79 -1.29 -26.29 4.97
CA ARG A 79 -0.16 -27.20 4.79
C ARG A 79 -0.67 -28.51 4.23
N ASP A 80 -0.07 -28.94 3.13
CA ASP A 80 -0.31 -30.25 2.57
C ASP A 80 0.27 -31.32 3.51
N GLU A 81 -0.58 -32.20 4.03
CA GLU A 81 -0.19 -33.22 5.02
C GLU A 81 0.75 -34.29 4.42
N ALA A 82 0.69 -34.53 3.11
CA ALA A 82 1.45 -35.58 2.45
C ALA A 82 2.88 -35.16 2.10
N THR A 83 3.06 -33.89 1.75
CA THR A 83 4.33 -33.32 1.28
C THR A 83 4.97 -32.37 2.29
N GLY A 84 4.20 -31.90 3.28
CA GLY A 84 4.62 -30.86 4.23
C GLY A 84 4.71 -29.46 3.62
N PHE A 85 4.34 -29.29 2.34
CA PHE A 85 4.41 -28.02 1.64
C PHE A 85 3.34 -27.04 2.17
N GLY A 86 3.76 -25.85 2.57
CA GLY A 86 2.87 -24.79 3.05
C GLY A 86 2.52 -23.81 1.93
N MET A 87 1.25 -23.41 1.85
CA MET A 87 0.79 -22.41 0.89
C MET A 87 -0.29 -21.51 1.49
N TRP A 88 -0.42 -20.31 0.93
CA TRP A 88 -1.55 -19.42 1.20
C TRP A 88 -2.65 -19.74 0.20
N LEU A 89 -3.81 -20.14 0.71
CA LEU A 89 -5.03 -20.30 -0.09
C LEU A 89 -5.88 -19.06 0.05
N GLN A 90 -6.68 -18.77 -0.97
CA GLN A 90 -7.55 -17.59 -1.04
C GLN A 90 -8.99 -18.05 -1.07
N ASP A 91 -9.78 -17.62 -0.08
CA ASP A 91 -11.24 -17.73 -0.09
C ASP A 91 -11.89 -16.48 -0.71
N ASP A 92 -13.21 -16.53 -0.94
CA ASP A 92 -13.99 -15.47 -1.60
C ASP A 92 -14.35 -14.27 -0.70
N ASP A 93 -13.86 -14.22 0.55
CA ASP A 93 -14.31 -13.29 1.59
C ASP A 93 -13.32 -12.14 1.90
N ASP A 94 -12.69 -11.57 0.87
CA ASP A 94 -11.85 -10.37 1.01
C ASP A 94 -12.68 -9.12 1.36
N GLU A 95 -12.22 -8.34 2.34
CA GLU A 95 -12.85 -7.09 2.77
C GLU A 95 -11.88 -5.91 2.59
N PHE A 96 -11.98 -5.24 1.44
CA PHE A 96 -11.20 -4.05 1.10
C PHE A 96 -12.09 -2.92 0.58
N PRO A 97 -11.76 -1.65 0.88
CA PRO A 97 -12.41 -0.55 0.22
C PRO A 97 -11.96 -0.50 -1.24
N ARG A 98 -12.84 -0.01 -2.10
CA ARG A 98 -12.51 0.25 -3.50
C ARG A 98 -11.46 1.35 -3.67
N GLU A 99 -11.38 2.25 -2.70
CA GLU A 99 -10.46 3.39 -2.72
C GLU A 99 -9.19 3.05 -1.94
N HIS A 100 -8.04 3.26 -2.56
CA HIS A 100 -6.74 3.05 -1.94
C HIS A 100 -5.66 3.86 -2.63
N LEU A 101 -4.55 4.04 -1.92
CA LEU A 101 -3.35 4.69 -2.43
C LEU A 101 -2.24 3.65 -2.54
N THR A 102 -1.64 3.53 -3.72
CA THR A 102 -0.42 2.74 -3.93
C THR A 102 0.77 3.68 -4.02
N ALA A 103 1.82 3.38 -3.28
CA ALA A 103 3.13 4.02 -3.39
C ALA A 103 4.12 3.04 -3.99
N ALA A 104 4.90 3.50 -4.96
CA ALA A 104 6.07 2.82 -5.50
C ALA A 104 7.26 3.75 -5.34
N VAL A 105 8.36 3.26 -4.77
CA VAL A 105 9.56 4.07 -4.54
C VAL A 105 10.80 3.36 -5.06
N ASP A 106 11.76 4.15 -5.53
CA ASP A 106 13.06 3.70 -6.01
C ASP A 106 14.09 4.83 -5.81
N HIS A 107 15.23 4.53 -5.19
CA HIS A 107 16.38 5.44 -5.01
C HIS A 107 16.04 6.89 -4.60
N GLY A 108 15.21 7.08 -3.56
CA GLY A 108 14.86 8.41 -3.04
C GLY A 108 13.79 9.16 -3.83
N TYR A 109 13.16 8.49 -4.79
CA TYR A 109 12.02 8.98 -5.55
C TYR A 109 10.84 8.02 -5.43
N GLY A 110 9.64 8.52 -5.75
CA GLY A 110 8.46 7.67 -5.78
C GLY A 110 7.37 8.21 -6.67
N ALA A 111 6.42 7.36 -6.99
CA ALA A 111 5.19 7.72 -7.67
C ALA A 111 4.00 7.10 -6.92
N LEU A 112 2.86 7.75 -7.05
CA LEU A 112 1.65 7.41 -6.32
C LEU A 112 0.53 7.12 -7.30
N VAL A 113 -0.30 6.13 -6.99
CA VAL A 113 -1.55 5.86 -7.69
C VAL A 113 -2.69 5.92 -6.70
N PHE A 114 -3.66 6.78 -6.98
CA PHE A 114 -4.92 6.79 -6.27
C PHE A 114 -5.96 6.01 -7.08
N HIS A 115 -6.49 4.96 -6.47
CA HIS A 115 -7.56 4.13 -6.99
C HIS A 115 -8.87 4.59 -6.36
N ASN A 116 -9.91 4.80 -7.17
CA ASN A 116 -11.26 5.13 -6.66
C ASN A 116 -12.32 4.07 -7.02
N GLY A 117 -11.87 2.85 -7.34
CA GLY A 117 -12.72 1.75 -7.80
C GLY A 117 -13.27 1.85 -9.23
N ARG A 118 -13.12 2.99 -9.92
CA ARG A 118 -13.58 3.19 -11.31
C ARG A 118 -12.48 3.68 -12.23
N ALA A 119 -11.54 4.44 -11.70
CA ALA A 119 -10.45 5.05 -12.41
C ALA A 119 -9.19 5.02 -11.54
N GLN A 120 -8.06 5.17 -12.19
CA GLN A 120 -6.76 5.32 -11.56
C GLN A 120 -6.19 6.68 -11.95
N CYS A 121 -5.66 7.39 -10.96
CA CYS A 121 -4.91 8.61 -11.19
C CYS A 121 -3.51 8.43 -10.66
N VAL A 122 -2.50 8.83 -11.42
CA VAL A 122 -1.11 8.86 -10.99
C VAL A 122 -0.76 10.26 -10.52
N SER A 123 0.19 10.38 -9.58
CA SER A 123 0.74 11.68 -9.19
C SER A 123 1.25 12.44 -10.42
N LEU A 124 1.20 13.77 -10.35
CA LEU A 124 1.74 14.67 -11.34
C LEU A 124 2.70 15.64 -10.66
N ASN A 125 3.94 15.61 -11.12
CA ASN A 125 5.00 16.53 -10.79
C ASN A 125 5.12 17.58 -11.92
N PRO A 126 4.69 18.83 -11.69
CA PRO A 126 4.77 19.90 -12.70
C PRO A 126 6.21 20.32 -13.00
N ARG A 127 7.19 19.85 -12.22
CA ARG A 127 8.62 20.04 -12.45
C ARG A 127 9.29 18.68 -12.49
N PRO A 128 9.17 17.95 -13.62
CA PRO A 128 9.69 16.60 -13.74
C PRO A 128 11.14 16.54 -13.31
N ILE A 129 11.45 15.54 -12.49
CA ILE A 129 12.84 15.18 -12.20
C ILE A 129 13.41 14.58 -13.50
N ALA A 130 14.73 14.65 -13.67
CA ALA A 130 15.42 14.24 -14.89
C ALA A 130 14.83 12.96 -15.52
N PRO A 131 14.77 12.88 -16.86
CA PRO A 131 13.97 11.89 -17.61
C PRO A 131 14.37 10.41 -17.40
N GLU A 132 15.42 10.14 -16.61
CA GLU A 132 16.00 8.82 -16.41
C GLU A 132 15.40 8.05 -15.21
N VAL A 133 14.58 8.69 -14.35
CA VAL A 133 13.99 7.99 -13.21
C VAL A 133 12.79 7.17 -13.67
N VAL A 134 13.05 5.89 -13.95
CA VAL A 134 12.03 4.89 -14.25
C VAL A 134 11.66 4.18 -12.95
N ILE A 135 10.43 4.37 -12.49
CA ILE A 135 9.88 3.63 -11.37
C ILE A 135 8.97 2.54 -11.94
N PRO A 136 9.27 1.24 -11.74
CA PRO A 136 8.35 0.19 -12.12
C PRO A 136 7.14 0.19 -11.17
N PHE A 137 5.97 -0.03 -11.74
CA PHE A 137 4.71 -0.28 -11.07
C PHE A 137 4.47 -1.78 -11.17
N ASP A 138 4.67 -2.51 -10.07
CA ASP A 138 4.49 -3.96 -10.08
C ASP A 138 3.03 -4.32 -9.73
N PHE A 139 2.27 -4.60 -10.78
CA PHE A 139 0.98 -5.30 -10.71
C PHE A 139 1.06 -6.56 -11.60
N GLY A 140 2.19 -7.27 -11.55
CA GLY A 140 2.42 -8.48 -12.36
C GLY A 140 2.82 -8.20 -13.82
N VAL A 141 2.90 -6.93 -14.22
CA VAL A 141 3.42 -6.48 -15.52
C VAL A 141 4.20 -5.19 -15.26
N THR A 142 5.47 -5.12 -15.69
CA THR A 142 6.34 -3.95 -15.48
C THR A 142 5.79 -2.74 -16.24
N HIS A 143 4.91 -1.96 -15.62
CA HIS A 143 4.50 -0.66 -16.13
C HIS A 143 5.48 0.38 -15.59
N GLU A 144 5.90 1.33 -16.41
CA GLU A 144 6.77 2.42 -15.98
C GLU A 144 5.94 3.67 -15.69
N PHE A 145 6.18 4.33 -14.56
CA PHE A 145 5.61 5.64 -14.34
C PHE A 145 6.23 6.65 -15.32
N PRO A 146 5.42 7.53 -15.94
CA PRO A 146 5.96 8.66 -16.67
C PRO A 146 6.87 9.49 -15.75
N ALA A 147 7.97 10.05 -16.27
CA ALA A 147 8.86 10.92 -15.48
C ALA A 147 8.11 12.11 -14.83
N ALA A 148 7.04 12.59 -15.48
CA ALA A 148 6.16 13.60 -14.95
C ALA A 148 5.32 13.14 -13.76
N SER A 149 5.30 11.85 -13.41
CA SER A 149 4.60 11.31 -12.23
C SER A 149 5.50 11.09 -11.02
N VAL A 150 6.82 11.18 -11.22
CA VAL A 150 7.82 10.94 -10.20
C VAL A 150 7.99 12.16 -9.29
N LEU A 151 7.95 11.92 -7.99
CA LEU A 151 8.07 12.88 -6.91
C LEU A 151 9.33 12.59 -6.07
N PRO A 152 9.95 13.62 -5.46
CA PRO A 152 10.90 13.40 -4.36
C PRO A 152 10.24 12.64 -3.21
N LEU A 153 10.99 11.77 -2.52
CA LEU A 153 10.43 10.91 -1.47
C LEU A 153 9.74 11.69 -0.32
N ASP A 154 10.24 12.87 0.06
CA ASP A 154 9.58 13.71 1.07
C ASP A 154 8.16 14.13 0.65
N ARG A 155 7.93 14.36 -0.64
CA ARG A 155 6.60 14.66 -1.18
C ARG A 155 5.71 13.43 -1.17
N VAL A 156 6.26 12.25 -1.49
CA VAL A 156 5.54 10.97 -1.39
C VAL A 156 5.03 10.77 0.03
N PHE A 157 5.89 10.99 1.04
CA PHE A 157 5.50 10.86 2.44
C PHE A 157 4.42 11.86 2.87
N ALA A 158 4.52 13.12 2.46
CA ALA A 158 3.49 14.11 2.77
C ALA A 158 2.12 13.73 2.20
N VAL A 159 2.09 13.15 0.99
CA VAL A 159 0.85 12.70 0.34
C VAL A 159 0.27 11.47 1.02
N ILE A 160 1.11 10.49 1.40
CA ILE A 160 0.67 9.32 2.18
C ILE A 160 0.09 9.76 3.52
N GLU A 161 0.75 10.68 4.23
CA GLU A 161 0.29 11.20 5.51
C GLU A 161 -1.08 11.90 5.38
N GLU A 162 -1.28 12.73 4.35
CA GLU A 162 -2.58 13.34 4.05
C GLU A 162 -3.66 12.26 3.80
N TYR A 163 -3.32 11.21 3.04
CA TYR A 163 -4.25 10.11 2.77
C TYR A 163 -4.64 9.34 4.03
N ILE A 164 -3.66 9.02 4.89
CA ILE A 164 -3.88 8.30 6.15
C ILE A 164 -4.79 9.08 7.10
N LEU A 165 -4.73 10.41 7.08
CA LEU A 165 -5.55 11.26 7.95
C LEU A 165 -6.96 11.47 7.41
N THR A 166 -7.11 11.55 6.10
CA THR A 166 -8.38 11.96 5.47
C THR A 166 -9.19 10.79 4.91
N GLY A 167 -8.53 9.70 4.51
CA GLY A 167 -9.11 8.65 3.69
C GLY A 167 -9.64 9.15 2.34
N GLN A 168 -9.19 10.33 1.88
CA GLN A 168 -9.64 10.98 0.66
C GLN A 168 -8.47 11.19 -0.29
N ARG A 169 -8.74 11.32 -1.59
CA ARG A 169 -7.69 11.63 -2.58
C ARG A 169 -6.89 12.87 -2.12
N PRO A 170 -5.57 12.74 -1.89
CA PRO A 170 -4.77 13.84 -1.38
C PRO A 170 -4.77 15.05 -2.31
N SER A 171 -4.81 16.23 -1.73
CA SER A 171 -4.79 17.53 -2.41
C SER A 171 -3.39 18.14 -2.51
N GLY A 172 -2.43 17.64 -1.73
CA GLY A 172 -1.03 18.10 -1.70
C GLY A 172 -0.21 17.80 -2.97
N VAL A 173 -0.81 17.15 -3.97
CA VAL A 173 -0.20 16.87 -5.28
C VAL A 173 -1.25 16.97 -6.39
N GLU A 174 -0.80 17.30 -7.59
CA GLU A 174 -1.64 17.21 -8.78
C GLU A 174 -1.78 15.74 -9.22
N TRP A 175 -2.87 15.43 -9.90
CA TRP A 175 -3.19 14.08 -10.36
C TRP A 175 -3.51 14.09 -11.84
N THR A 176 -2.98 13.13 -12.58
CA THR A 176 -3.38 12.88 -13.97
C THR A 176 -4.03 11.51 -14.09
N ARG A 177 -5.03 11.38 -14.96
CA ARG A 177 -5.70 10.10 -15.19
C ARG A 177 -4.80 9.18 -16.01
N VAL A 178 -4.82 7.90 -15.67
CA VAL A 178 -4.28 6.86 -16.55
C VAL A 178 -5.33 6.56 -17.60
N THR A 179 -5.08 6.94 -18.86
CA THR A 179 -5.87 6.48 -20.01
C THR A 179 -5.29 5.14 -20.45
N GLY A 180 -6.07 4.07 -20.29
CA GLY A 180 -5.76 2.76 -20.86
C GLY A 180 -5.95 2.71 -22.36
#